data_AF-A0A9W6FWS1-F1
#
_entry.id   AF-A0A9W6FWS1-F1
#
_cell.length_a   1.000
_cell.length_b   1.000
_cell.length_c   1.000
_cell.angle_alpha   90.00
_cell.angle_beta   90.00
_cell.angle_gamma   90.00
#
_symmetry.space_group_name_H-M   'P 1'
#
loop_
_entity.id
_entity.type
_entity.pdbx_description
1 polymer ?
#
loop_
_entity_poly.entity_id
_entity_poly.type
_entity_poly.pdbx_seq_one_letter_code
_entity_poly.pdbx_strand_id
1 'polypeptide(L)'
;MIFNFNAAEIFDVAIKIEENGKKFYDTAKGMVDDPEVKALFADLGEQEIGHKERFQSLKKQLPPEASSPTVFDAENELNAYLKMMADQHVFVSSESVDKQLAGVKDVKSALKLAIEFEKDSVIFFLTVQDATEGSKGKAFIGELVKEEQEHLRRLTMQLRKLG
;
A
#
# COMPACT_ATOMS: atom_id res chain seq x y z
N MET A 1 -6.98 18.87 9.52
CA MET A 1 -6.30 18.29 8.35
C MET A 1 -7.05 18.82 7.15
N ILE A 2 -6.35 19.37 6.17
CA ILE A 2 -6.95 19.88 4.93
C ILE A 2 -6.26 19.11 3.80
N PHE A 3 -7.00 18.73 2.78
CA PHE A 3 -6.46 17.96 1.66
C PHE A 3 -6.95 18.61 0.37
N ASN A 4 -6.03 18.92 -0.54
CA ASN A 4 -6.33 19.63 -1.79
C ASN A 4 -6.79 18.72 -2.94
N PHE A 5 -7.20 17.50 -2.61
CA PHE A 5 -7.58 16.45 -3.56
C PHE A 5 -8.81 15.73 -3.00
N ASN A 6 -9.41 14.80 -3.74
CA ASN A 6 -10.50 13.97 -3.21
C ASN A 6 -9.93 12.99 -2.18
N ALA A 7 -9.71 13.49 -0.96
CA ALA A 7 -9.05 12.75 0.10
C ALA A 7 -9.76 11.43 0.39
N ALA A 8 -11.09 11.46 0.39
CA ALA A 8 -11.90 10.29 0.63
C ALA A 8 -11.60 9.16 -0.37
N GLU A 9 -11.50 9.47 -1.67
CA GLU A 9 -11.18 8.48 -2.72
C GLU A 9 -9.75 7.93 -2.57
N ILE A 10 -8.78 8.77 -2.25
CA ILE A 10 -7.39 8.33 -2.07
C ILE A 10 -7.21 7.47 -0.82
N PHE A 11 -7.92 7.79 0.27
CA PHE A 11 -7.95 6.91 1.43
C PHE A 11 -8.65 5.58 1.10
N ASP A 12 -9.67 5.57 0.24
CA ASP A 12 -10.26 4.31 -0.24
C ASP A 12 -9.28 3.47 -1.04
N VAL A 13 -8.47 4.10 -1.90
CA VAL A 13 -7.38 3.43 -2.60
C VAL A 13 -6.35 2.88 -1.62
N ALA A 14 -5.90 3.68 -0.65
CA ALA A 14 -4.94 3.23 0.37
C ALA A 14 -5.48 2.03 1.14
N ILE A 15 -6.73 2.10 1.63
CA ILE A 15 -7.41 0.96 2.28
C ILE A 15 -7.44 -0.26 1.37
N LYS A 16 -7.70 -0.07 0.08
CA LYS A 16 -7.75 -1.15 -0.91
C LYS A 16 -6.38 -1.77 -1.16
N ILE A 17 -5.30 -0.99 -1.10
CA ILE A 17 -3.91 -1.48 -1.16
C ILE A 17 -3.67 -2.42 0.01
N GLU A 18 -3.92 -1.98 1.24
CA GLU A 18 -3.73 -2.79 2.46
C GLU A 18 -4.58 -4.08 2.46
N GLU A 19 -5.84 -3.99 2.03
CA GLU A 19 -6.71 -5.17 1.91
C GLU A 19 -6.14 -6.20 0.92
N ASN A 20 -5.58 -5.72 -0.18
CA ASN A 20 -4.98 -6.58 -1.18
C ASN A 20 -3.62 -7.11 -0.73
N GLY A 21 -2.82 -6.34 0.02
CA GLY A 21 -1.60 -6.77 0.69
C GLY A 21 -1.87 -7.91 1.67
N LYS A 22 -2.89 -7.76 2.53
CA LYS A 22 -3.35 -8.83 3.43
C LYS A 22 -3.68 -10.11 2.67
N LYS A 23 -4.52 -9.98 1.63
CA LYS A 23 -4.95 -11.12 0.81
C LYS A 23 -3.75 -11.79 0.13
N PHE A 24 -2.82 -10.99 -0.38
CA PHE A 24 -1.60 -11.46 -1.00
C PHE A 24 -0.78 -12.29 -0.02
N TYR A 25 -0.44 -11.74 1.15
CA TYR A 25 0.36 -12.43 2.16
C TYR A 25 -0.31 -13.71 2.69
N ASP A 26 -1.62 -13.67 2.91
CA ASP A 26 -2.39 -14.85 3.33
C ASP A 26 -2.40 -15.98 2.31
N THR A 27 -2.39 -15.64 1.03
CA THR A 27 -2.39 -16.63 -0.05
C THR A 27 -0.96 -17.11 -0.30
N ALA A 28 0.00 -16.20 -0.40
CA ALA A 28 1.41 -16.49 -0.65
C ALA A 28 2.03 -17.38 0.42
N LYS A 29 1.67 -17.20 1.71
CA LYS A 29 2.16 -18.08 2.79
C LYS A 29 1.77 -19.55 2.61
N GLY A 30 0.65 -19.82 1.93
CA GLY A 30 0.20 -21.17 1.60
C GLY A 30 0.87 -21.79 0.38
N MET A 31 1.58 -20.97 -0.42
CA MET A 31 2.23 -21.39 -1.67
C MET A 31 3.75 -21.58 -1.53
N VAL A 32 4.35 -21.03 -0.48
CA VAL A 32 5.77 -21.22 -0.18
C VAL A 32 5.96 -22.42 0.75
N ASP A 33 7.14 -23.05 0.75
CA ASP A 33 7.47 -24.14 1.67
C ASP A 33 8.49 -23.73 2.75
N ASP A 34 9.26 -22.68 2.50
CA ASP A 34 10.28 -22.18 3.41
C ASP A 34 9.66 -21.64 4.72
N PRO A 35 10.04 -22.16 5.90
CA PRO A 35 9.42 -21.78 7.17
C PRO A 35 9.74 -20.34 7.59
N GLU A 36 10.92 -19.80 7.25
CA GLU A 36 11.25 -18.39 7.56
C GLU A 36 10.39 -17.45 6.70
N VAL A 37 10.20 -17.77 5.43
CA VAL A 37 9.37 -16.96 4.52
C VAL A 37 7.89 -17.07 4.88
N LYS A 38 7.40 -18.26 5.28
CA LYS A 38 6.05 -18.41 5.83
C LYS A 38 5.80 -17.52 7.03
N ALA A 39 6.73 -17.52 7.99
CA ALA A 39 6.62 -16.70 9.19
C ALA A 39 6.68 -15.21 8.84
N LEU A 40 7.54 -14.81 7.91
CA LEU A 40 7.60 -13.43 7.43
C LEU A 40 6.27 -13.02 6.80
N PHE A 41 5.74 -13.76 5.83
CA PHE A 41 4.46 -13.41 5.19
C PHE A 41 3.28 -13.41 6.17
N ALA A 42 3.25 -14.32 7.14
CA ALA A 42 2.22 -14.29 8.18
C ALA A 42 2.28 -13.01 9.02
N ASP A 43 3.48 -12.59 9.42
CA ASP A 43 3.69 -11.35 10.18
C ASP A 43 3.36 -10.11 9.37
N LEU A 44 3.84 -10.01 8.12
CA LEU A 44 3.55 -8.87 7.24
C LEU A 44 2.05 -8.73 7.00
N GLY A 45 1.38 -9.84 6.65
CA GLY A 45 -0.07 -9.84 6.51
C GLY A 45 -0.81 -9.33 7.74
N GLU A 46 -0.33 -9.60 8.95
CA GLU A 46 -0.98 -9.09 10.16
C GLU A 46 -0.76 -7.58 10.36
N GLN A 47 0.38 -7.04 9.91
CA GLN A 47 0.67 -5.61 9.93
C GLN A 47 -0.25 -4.82 9.00
N GLU A 48 -0.57 -5.36 7.81
CA GLU A 48 -1.55 -4.77 6.86
C GLU A 48 -2.91 -4.49 7.49
N ILE A 49 -3.35 -5.31 8.46
CA ILE A 49 -4.60 -5.08 9.19
C ILE A 49 -4.51 -3.76 9.97
N GLY A 50 -3.40 -3.56 10.68
CA GLY A 50 -3.14 -2.34 11.44
C GLY A 50 -3.03 -1.12 10.54
N HIS A 51 -2.39 -1.24 9.38
CA HIS A 51 -2.28 -0.17 8.39
C HIS A 51 -3.65 0.22 7.82
N LYS A 52 -4.48 -0.76 7.47
CA LYS A 52 -5.87 -0.54 7.05
C LYS A 52 -6.67 0.22 8.11
N GLU A 53 -6.63 -0.21 9.36
CA GLU A 53 -7.37 0.43 10.47
C GLU A 53 -6.92 1.88 10.67
N ARG A 54 -5.62 2.12 10.54
CA ARG A 54 -5.00 3.45 10.56
C ARG A 54 -5.52 4.35 9.45
N PHE A 55 -5.56 3.89 8.20
CA PHE A 55 -6.14 4.65 7.09
C PHE A 55 -7.64 4.89 7.27
N GLN A 56 -8.40 3.91 7.75
CA GLN A 56 -9.82 4.08 8.06
C GLN A 56 -10.05 5.14 9.16
N SER A 57 -9.19 5.16 10.18
CA SER A 57 -9.24 6.17 11.24
C SER A 57 -8.95 7.57 10.70
N LEU A 58 -7.97 7.72 9.81
CA LEU A 58 -7.70 8.99 9.15
C LEU A 58 -8.88 9.46 8.30
N LYS A 59 -9.46 8.55 7.50
CA LYS A 59 -10.62 8.85 6.67
C LYS A 59 -11.80 9.37 7.50
N LYS A 60 -12.02 8.82 8.70
CA LYS A 60 -13.08 9.28 9.62
C LYS A 60 -12.84 10.65 10.23
N GLN A 61 -11.57 11.09 10.30
CA GLN A 61 -11.19 12.41 10.82
C GLN A 61 -11.24 13.50 9.74
N LEU A 62 -11.55 13.13 8.50
CA LEU A 62 -11.76 14.08 7.43
C LEU A 62 -12.99 14.97 7.72
N PRO A 63 -12.87 16.29 7.53
CA PRO A 63 -14.05 17.15 7.58
C PRO A 63 -15.03 16.75 6.44
N PRO A 64 -16.35 16.97 6.60
CA PRO A 64 -17.34 16.66 5.57
C PRO A 64 -17.02 17.27 4.20
N GLU A 65 -16.33 18.40 4.20
CA GLU A 65 -15.90 19.12 3.00
C GLU A 65 -14.69 18.47 2.29
N ALA A 66 -14.01 17.50 2.89
CA ALA A 66 -12.84 16.83 2.30
C ALA A 66 -13.17 15.86 1.14
N SER A 67 -14.46 15.63 0.88
CA SER A 67 -14.92 14.97 -0.35
C SER A 67 -15.05 15.94 -1.53
N SER A 68 -14.81 17.23 -1.31
CA SER A 68 -14.79 18.27 -2.35
C SER A 68 -13.39 18.88 -2.44
N PRO A 69 -12.82 19.07 -3.64
CA PRO A 69 -11.52 19.72 -3.80
C PRO A 69 -11.53 21.12 -3.15
N THR A 70 -10.62 21.38 -2.21
CA THR A 70 -10.52 22.68 -1.50
C THR A 70 -9.75 23.74 -2.28
N VAL A 71 -9.00 23.34 -3.30
CA VAL A 71 -8.30 24.21 -4.25
C VAL A 71 -8.95 24.03 -5.62
N PHE A 72 -9.03 25.12 -6.38
CA PHE A 72 -9.48 25.10 -7.78
C PHE A 72 -8.42 24.37 -8.63
N ASP A 73 -8.48 23.04 -8.63
CA ASP A 73 -7.81 22.19 -9.62
C ASP A 73 -8.73 22.13 -10.85
N ALA A 74 -8.65 23.16 -11.69
CA ALA A 74 -9.52 23.35 -12.85
C ALA A 74 -9.54 22.12 -13.79
N GLU A 75 -8.44 21.35 -13.78
CA GLU A 75 -8.19 20.22 -14.67
C GLU A 75 -8.15 18.87 -13.92
N ASN A 76 -8.33 18.87 -12.59
CA ASN A 76 -8.30 17.68 -11.73
C ASN A 76 -6.97 16.88 -11.83
N GLU A 77 -5.85 17.56 -12.10
CA GLU A 77 -4.55 16.96 -12.40
C GLU A 77 -3.99 16.17 -11.22
N LEU A 78 -4.12 16.66 -9.98
CA LEU A 78 -3.57 15.99 -8.80
C LEU A 78 -4.32 14.68 -8.51
N ASN A 79 -5.65 14.71 -8.62
CA ASN A 79 -6.48 13.52 -8.49
C ASN A 79 -6.21 12.51 -9.62
N ALA A 80 -6.06 12.98 -10.86
CA ALA A 80 -5.71 12.14 -12.00
C ALA A 80 -4.33 11.47 -11.80
N TYR A 81 -3.33 12.23 -11.33
CA TYR A 81 -2.01 11.72 -11.02
C TYR A 81 -2.05 10.66 -9.91
N LEU A 82 -2.72 10.95 -8.79
CA LEU A 82 -2.86 9.99 -7.69
C LEU A 82 -3.58 8.72 -8.11
N LYS A 83 -4.62 8.84 -8.94
CA LYS A 83 -5.31 7.70 -9.53
C LYS A 83 -4.41 6.90 -10.49
N MET A 84 -3.62 7.56 -11.32
CA MET A 84 -2.67 6.88 -12.20
C MET A 84 -1.61 6.12 -11.40
N MET A 85 -1.09 6.70 -10.30
CA MET A 85 -0.16 6.03 -9.40
C MET A 85 -0.81 4.82 -8.72
N ALA A 86 -2.08 4.95 -8.32
CA ALA A 86 -2.86 3.84 -7.80
C ALA A 86 -3.02 2.72 -8.85
N ASP A 87 -3.39 3.07 -10.08
CA ASP A 87 -3.60 2.10 -11.16
C ASP A 87 -2.30 1.37 -11.58
N GLN A 88 -1.15 2.00 -11.37
CA GLN A 88 0.17 1.39 -11.57
C GLN A 88 0.55 0.38 -10.47
N HIS A 89 -0.12 0.44 -9.31
CA HIS A 89 0.16 -0.45 -8.20
C HIS A 89 -0.25 -1.89 -8.53
N VAL A 90 0.69 -2.83 -8.35
CA VAL A 90 0.55 -4.23 -8.79
C VAL A 90 -0.75 -4.91 -8.35
N PHE A 91 -1.31 -4.60 -7.17
CA PHE A 91 -2.55 -5.20 -6.66
C PHE A 91 -3.79 -4.30 -6.71
N VAL A 92 -3.68 -3.10 -7.28
CA VAL A 92 -4.83 -2.20 -7.53
C VAL A 92 -5.18 -2.16 -9.01
N SER A 93 -4.20 -2.41 -9.88
CA SER A 93 -4.42 -2.59 -11.31
C SER A 93 -5.58 -3.57 -11.61
N SER A 94 -6.16 -3.50 -12.81
CA SER A 94 -7.31 -4.34 -13.23
C SER A 94 -7.12 -5.86 -13.13
N GLU A 95 -5.94 -6.34 -12.72
CA GLU A 95 -5.65 -7.74 -12.44
C GLU A 95 -5.83 -8.05 -10.94
N SER A 96 -6.60 -9.09 -10.62
CA SER A 96 -6.78 -9.50 -9.22
C SER A 96 -5.47 -10.03 -8.63
N VAL A 97 -5.33 -9.91 -7.30
CA VAL A 97 -4.26 -10.57 -6.51
C VAL A 97 -4.06 -12.03 -6.92
N ASP A 98 -5.16 -12.75 -7.19
CA ASP A 98 -5.13 -14.16 -7.60
C ASP A 98 -4.44 -14.37 -8.95
N LYS A 99 -4.57 -13.43 -9.90
CA LYS A 99 -3.86 -13.48 -11.19
C LYS A 99 -2.37 -13.24 -11.02
N GLN A 100 -1.98 -12.27 -10.21
CA GLN A 100 -0.56 -12.01 -9.91
C GLN A 100 0.09 -13.24 -9.24
N LEU A 101 -0.64 -13.87 -8.31
CA LEU A 101 -0.20 -15.08 -7.63
C LEU A 101 -0.14 -16.31 -8.54
N ALA A 102 -0.93 -16.40 -9.61
CA ALA A 102 -0.84 -17.50 -10.57
C ALA A 102 0.54 -17.59 -11.26
N GLY A 103 1.29 -16.49 -11.30
CA GLY A 103 2.67 -16.45 -11.81
C GLY A 103 3.73 -16.91 -10.82
N VAL A 104 3.39 -17.11 -9.54
CA VAL A 104 4.31 -17.52 -8.47
C VAL A 104 4.57 -19.01 -8.57
N LYS A 105 5.83 -19.39 -8.80
CA LYS A 105 6.25 -20.79 -9.01
C LYS A 105 7.11 -21.35 -7.89
N ASP A 106 7.70 -20.46 -7.09
CA ASP A 106 8.66 -20.79 -6.06
C ASP A 106 8.75 -19.65 -5.02
N VAL A 107 9.52 -19.90 -3.96
CA VAL A 107 9.72 -18.93 -2.87
C VAL A 107 10.37 -17.63 -3.37
N LYS A 108 11.28 -17.71 -4.36
CA LYS A 108 11.97 -16.53 -4.90
C LYS A 108 11.00 -15.62 -5.66
N SER A 109 10.12 -16.18 -6.49
CA SER A 109 9.11 -15.43 -7.23
C SER A 109 8.06 -14.83 -6.31
N ALA A 110 7.67 -15.51 -5.22
CA ALA A 110 6.80 -14.95 -4.20
C ALA A 110 7.43 -13.72 -3.51
N LEU A 111 8.69 -13.83 -3.09
CA LEU A 111 9.42 -12.72 -2.45
C LEU A 111 9.64 -11.54 -3.41
N LYS A 112 9.94 -11.81 -4.69
CA LYS A 112 10.06 -10.74 -5.69
C LYS A 112 8.76 -10.00 -5.91
N LEU A 113 7.63 -10.72 -5.98
CA LEU A 113 6.32 -10.10 -6.12
C LEU A 113 5.96 -9.27 -4.88
N ALA A 114 6.25 -9.77 -3.68
CA ALA A 114 6.09 -9.01 -2.43
C ALA A 114 6.95 -7.73 -2.42
N ILE A 115 8.20 -7.82 -2.87
CA ILE A 115 9.10 -6.65 -2.97
C ILE A 115 8.56 -5.59 -3.92
N GLU A 116 8.03 -5.99 -5.08
CA GLU A 116 7.42 -5.04 -6.02
C GLU A 116 6.15 -4.42 -5.42
N PHE A 117 5.32 -5.22 -4.73
CA PHE A 117 4.18 -4.70 -3.99
C PHE A 117 4.59 -3.63 -2.98
N GLU A 118 5.56 -3.90 -2.11
CA GLU A 118 5.99 -2.91 -1.11
C GLU A 118 6.60 -1.65 -1.73
N LYS A 119 7.33 -1.78 -2.84
CA LYS A 119 7.87 -0.64 -3.57
C LYS A 119 6.76 0.26 -4.11
N ASP A 120 5.73 -0.34 -4.71
CA ASP A 120 4.58 0.40 -5.22
C ASP A 120 3.83 1.10 -4.09
N SER A 121 3.61 0.42 -2.96
CA SER A 121 2.98 0.97 -1.75
C SER A 121 3.75 2.18 -1.22
N VAL A 122 5.08 2.06 -1.06
CA VAL A 122 5.95 3.17 -0.64
C VAL A 122 5.83 4.37 -1.57
N ILE A 123 5.89 4.14 -2.89
CA ILE A 123 5.80 5.23 -3.88
C ILE A 123 4.44 5.91 -3.78
N PHE A 124 3.35 5.13 -3.74
CA PHE A 124 2.00 5.67 -3.62
C PHE A 124 1.84 6.49 -2.34
N PHE A 125 2.26 5.98 -1.18
CA PHE A 125 2.13 6.69 0.09
C PHE A 125 3.01 7.94 0.17
N LEU A 126 4.18 7.96 -0.45
CA LEU A 126 4.98 9.18 -0.60
C LEU A 126 4.21 10.25 -1.40
N THR A 127 3.54 9.86 -2.48
CA THR A 127 2.70 10.77 -3.25
C THR A 127 1.53 11.29 -2.43
N VAL A 128 0.84 10.43 -1.68
CA VAL A 128 -0.25 10.84 -0.77
C VAL A 128 0.28 11.77 0.33
N GLN A 129 1.45 11.47 0.90
CA GLN A 129 2.09 12.30 1.93
C GLN A 129 2.39 13.71 1.41
N ASP A 130 2.91 13.83 0.19
CA ASP A 130 3.24 15.12 -0.40
C ASP A 130 1.97 15.97 -0.60
N ALA A 131 0.92 15.34 -1.13
CA ALA A 131 -0.38 15.95 -1.39
C ALA A 131 -1.18 16.31 -0.11
N THR A 132 -0.88 15.68 1.02
CA THR A 132 -1.60 15.87 2.30
C THR A 132 -1.23 17.20 2.96
N GLU A 133 -2.17 18.05 3.36
CA GLU A 133 -1.81 19.25 4.14
C GLU A 133 -1.86 19.04 5.66
N GLY A 134 -1.01 19.78 6.36
CA GLY A 134 -0.91 19.76 7.81
C GLY A 134 0.04 18.70 8.35
N SER A 135 0.77 19.08 9.40
CA SER A 135 1.87 18.28 9.95
C SER A 135 1.45 16.93 10.50
N LYS A 136 0.24 16.81 11.06
CA LYS A 136 -0.25 15.56 11.65
C LYS A 136 -0.51 14.46 10.60
N GLY A 137 -1.14 14.81 9.49
CA GLY A 137 -1.41 13.85 8.40
C GLY A 137 -0.13 13.41 7.71
N LYS A 138 0.75 14.37 7.39
CA LYS A 138 2.07 14.09 6.83
C LYS A 138 2.91 13.19 7.74
N ALA A 139 2.92 13.46 9.05
CA ALA A 139 3.67 12.65 10.00
C ALA A 139 3.17 11.20 10.04
N PHE A 140 1.85 11.01 10.09
CA PHE A 140 1.24 9.69 10.13
C PHE A 140 1.52 8.86 8.86
N ILE A 141 1.30 9.45 7.67
CA ILE A 141 1.64 8.75 6.41
C ILE A 141 3.14 8.47 6.34
N GLY A 142 3.97 9.37 6.89
CA GLY A 142 5.41 9.15 7.00
C GLY A 142 5.82 8.02 7.96
N GLU A 143 4.99 7.66 8.94
CA GLU A 143 5.20 6.48 9.78
C GLU A 143 4.90 5.20 8.99
N LEU A 144 3.79 5.17 8.25
CA LEU A 144 3.44 4.05 7.35
C LEU A 144 4.52 3.83 6.29
N VAL A 145 5.00 4.90 5.62
CA VAL A 145 6.11 4.81 4.66
C VAL A 145 7.35 4.14 5.27
N LYS A 146 7.65 4.40 6.55
CA LYS A 146 8.79 3.76 7.23
C LYS A 146 8.53 2.29 7.53
N GLU A 147 7.29 1.94 7.86
CA GLU A 147 6.88 0.55 8.07
C GLU A 147 7.01 -0.24 6.76
N GLU A 148 6.51 0.27 5.63
CA GLU A 148 6.66 -0.41 4.32
C GLU A 148 8.12 -0.49 3.86
N GLN A 149 8.94 0.53 4.15
CA GLN A 149 10.38 0.46 3.91
C GLN A 149 11.05 -0.64 4.76
N GLU A 150 10.58 -0.88 5.98
CA GLU A 150 11.05 -1.98 6.82
C GLU A 150 10.59 -3.34 6.27
N HIS A 151 9.35 -3.44 5.77
CA HIS A 151 8.87 -4.64 5.08
C HIS A 151 9.76 -4.97 3.88
N LEU A 152 10.00 -3.98 3.01
CA LEU A 152 10.88 -4.10 1.86
C LEU A 152 12.30 -4.57 2.26
N ARG A 153 12.85 -4.01 3.35
CA ARG A 153 14.15 -4.42 3.88
C ARG A 153 14.13 -5.88 4.30
N ARG A 154 13.11 -6.32 5.06
CA ARG A 154 12.97 -7.70 5.56
C ARG A 154 12.82 -8.69 4.41
N LEU A 155 11.98 -8.38 3.43
CA LEU A 155 11.77 -9.19 2.23
C LEU A 155 13.05 -9.32 1.40
N THR A 156 13.74 -8.21 1.16
CA THR A 156 15.01 -8.19 0.40
C THR A 156 16.10 -8.99 1.10
N MET A 157 16.18 -8.90 2.43
CA MET A 157 17.10 -9.70 3.22
C MET A 157 16.79 -11.19 3.13
N GLN A 158 15.51 -11.58 3.15
CA GLN A 158 15.12 -12.98 2.95
C GLN A 158 15.42 -13.47 1.54
N LEU A 159 15.13 -12.68 0.50
CA LEU A 159 15.45 -13.05 -0.88
C LEU A 159 16.95 -13.27 -1.08
N ARG A 160 17.79 -12.40 -0.50
CA ARG A 160 19.25 -12.52 -0.58
C ARG A 160 19.79 -13.80 0.07
N LYS A 161 19.16 -14.32 1.13
CA LYS A 161 19.55 -15.60 1.74
C LYS A 161 19.34 -16.79 0.80
N LEU A 162 18.41 -16.69 -0.14
CA LEU A 162 18.09 -17.76 -1.10
C LEU A 162 19.03 -17.81 -2.32
N GLY A 163 19.98 -16.87 -2.45
CA GLY A 163 20.96 -16.78 -3.54
C GLY A 163 20.57 -15.80 -4.63
#